data_AF-A0A6N0LMX8-F1
#
_entry.id   AF-A0A6N0LMX8-F1
#
_cell.length_a   1.000
_cell.length_b   1.000
_cell.length_c   1.000
_cell.angle_alpha   90.00
_cell.angle_beta   90.00
_cell.angle_gamma   90.00
#
_symmetry.space_group_name_H-M   'P 1'
#
loop_
_entity.id
_entity.type
_entity.pdbx_description
1 polymer ?
#
loop_
_entity_poly.entity_id
_entity_poly.type
_entity_poly.pdbx_seq_one_letter_code
_entity_poly.pdbx_strand_id
1 'polypeptide(L)'
;MNIKEILLQQIESSSDVLLAETLDFLRFLKTKPTTEEISLDLSTEKNDDTSNHQTKPEIKEATPILRASKAEDLLKFTGTWQGDDFEECLQLVYKTRSQAEF
;
A
#
# COMPACT_ATOMS: atom_id res chain seq x y z
N MET A 1 -29.61 -9.44 -13.93
CA MET A 1 -28.55 -8.60 -14.54
C MET A 1 -27.23 -9.33 -14.36
N ASN A 2 -26.54 -9.65 -15.44
CA ASN A 2 -25.27 -10.37 -15.37
C ASN A 2 -24.12 -9.38 -15.09
N ILE A 3 -23.13 -9.76 -14.28
CA ILE A 3 -21.97 -8.89 -13.96
C ILE A 3 -21.29 -8.40 -15.25
N LYS A 4 -21.23 -9.24 -16.28
CA LYS A 4 -20.69 -8.90 -17.60
C LYS A 4 -21.49 -7.80 -18.30
N GLU A 5 -22.81 -7.84 -18.20
CA GLU A 5 -23.69 -6.84 -18.84
C GLU A 5 -23.55 -5.47 -18.16
N ILE A 6 -23.47 -5.47 -16.82
CA ILE A 6 -23.24 -4.25 -16.04
C ILE A 6 -21.89 -3.61 -16.40
N LEU A 7 -20.84 -4.43 -16.53
CA LEU A 7 -19.52 -3.94 -16.92
C LEU A 7 -19.51 -3.34 -18.34
N LEU A 8 -20.18 -3.96 -19.30
CA LEU A 8 -20.29 -3.42 -20.65
C LEU A 8 -20.99 -2.06 -20.67
N GLN A 9 -22.11 -1.94 -19.94
CA GLN A 9 -22.83 -0.68 -19.81
C GLN A 9 -21.98 0.44 -19.18
N GLN A 10 -21.16 0.09 -18.19
CA GLN A 10 -20.27 1.04 -17.52
C GLN A 10 -19.13 1.48 -18.46
N ILE A 11 -18.60 0.57 -19.29
CA ILE A 11 -17.55 0.88 -20.26
C ILE A 11 -18.06 1.86 -21.32
N GLU A 12 -19.26 1.65 -21.85
CA GLU A 12 -19.85 2.52 -22.87
C GLU A 12 -20.16 3.94 -22.36
N SER A 13 -20.38 4.10 -21.06
CA SER A 13 -20.72 5.39 -20.43
C SER A 13 -19.52 6.10 -19.79
N SER A 14 -18.34 5.47 -19.77
CA SER A 14 -17.13 6.02 -19.13
C SER A 14 -16.22 6.76 -20.12
N SER A 15 -15.42 7.70 -19.61
CA SER A 15 -14.43 8.43 -20.42
C SER A 15 -13.15 7.62 -20.64
N ASP A 16 -12.41 7.93 -21.72
CA ASP A 16 -11.17 7.23 -22.08
C ASP A 16 -10.11 7.25 -20.97
N VAL A 17 -10.05 8.31 -20.16
CA VAL A 17 -9.12 8.42 -19.02
C VAL A 17 -9.44 7.39 -17.94
N LEU A 18 -10.73 7.20 -17.62
CA LEU A 18 -11.16 6.18 -16.65
C LEU A 18 -11.03 4.78 -17.22
N LEU A 19 -11.25 4.60 -18.52
CA LEU A 19 -11.06 3.33 -19.20
C LEU A 19 -9.60 2.89 -19.18
N ALA A 20 -8.64 3.82 -19.35
CA ALA A 20 -7.21 3.52 -19.26
C ALA A 20 -6.82 2.99 -17.87
N GLU A 21 -7.22 3.68 -16.81
CA GLU A 21 -6.96 3.25 -15.42
C GLU A 21 -7.63 1.89 -15.12
N THR A 22 -8.87 1.71 -15.56
CA THR A 22 -9.62 0.45 -15.40
C THR A 22 -8.91 -0.71 -16.11
N LEU A 23 -8.33 -0.45 -17.28
CA LEU A 23 -7.62 -1.46 -18.06
C LEU A 23 -6.33 -1.90 -17.34
N ASP A 24 -5.58 -0.97 -16.76
CA ASP A 24 -4.40 -1.29 -15.96
C ASP A 24 -4.77 -2.08 -14.70
N PHE A 25 -5.87 -1.74 -14.02
CA PHE A 25 -6.37 -2.52 -12.89
C PHE A 25 -6.80 -3.94 -13.30
N LEU A 26 -7.48 -4.09 -14.45
CA LEU A 26 -7.85 -5.42 -14.97
C LEU A 26 -6.62 -6.25 -15.35
N ARG A 27 -5.58 -5.64 -15.92
CA ARG A 27 -4.29 -6.30 -16.17
C ARG A 27 -3.68 -6.78 -14.86
N PHE A 28 -3.65 -5.93 -13.85
CA PHE A 28 -3.15 -6.28 -12.52
C PHE A 28 -3.86 -7.51 -11.95
N LEU A 29 -5.19 -7.54 -12.00
CA LEU A 29 -5.96 -8.69 -11.52
C LEU A 29 -5.67 -9.97 -12.30
N LYS A 30 -5.46 -9.88 -13.63
CA LYS A 30 -5.06 -11.04 -14.45
C LYS A 30 -3.65 -11.54 -14.15
N THR A 31 -2.74 -10.65 -13.75
CA THR A 31 -1.36 -11.01 -13.40
C THR A 31 -1.22 -11.54 -11.98
N LYS A 32 -2.23 -11.37 -11.12
CA LYS A 32 -2.24 -12.04 -9.83
C LYS A 32 -2.49 -13.53 -10.04
N PRO A 33 -1.60 -14.41 -9.55
CA PRO A 33 -1.90 -15.84 -9.58
C PRO A 33 -3.19 -16.06 -8.80
N THR A 34 -4.21 -16.57 -9.50
CA THR A 34 -5.51 -16.92 -8.95
C THR A 34 -5.31 -17.94 -7.83
N THR A 35 -5.38 -17.50 -6.58
CA THR A 35 -5.51 -18.39 -5.43
C THR A 35 -6.95 -18.91 -5.42
N GLU A 36 -7.16 -20.00 -6.14
CA GLU A 36 -8.42 -20.75 -6.17
C GLU A 36 -8.72 -21.52 -4.86
N GLU A 37 -7.89 -21.39 -3.82
CA GLU A 37 -8.12 -22.00 -2.51
C GLU A 37 -7.94 -21.02 -1.34
N ILE A 38 -8.86 -20.08 -1.14
CA ILE A 38 -9.17 -19.58 0.22
C ILE A 38 -10.69 -19.40 0.32
N SER A 39 -11.39 -20.52 0.48
CA SER A 39 -12.63 -20.53 1.23
C SER A 39 -12.29 -20.82 2.69
N LEU A 40 -12.82 -19.98 3.59
CA LEU A 40 -13.09 -20.28 5.00
C LEU A 40 -11.86 -20.53 5.91
N ASP A 41 -11.35 -19.47 6.52
CA ASP A 41 -11.36 -19.35 7.99
C ASP A 41 -11.06 -17.91 8.41
N LEU A 42 -12.11 -17.12 8.60
CA LEU A 42 -12.02 -15.86 9.35
C LEU A 42 -12.44 -16.15 10.78
N SER A 43 -11.58 -16.85 11.51
CA SER A 43 -11.69 -17.00 12.96
C SER A 43 -10.28 -17.11 13.55
N THR A 44 -9.60 -15.98 13.71
CA THR A 44 -8.64 -15.87 14.81
C THR A 44 -8.89 -14.55 15.49
N GLU A 45 -9.82 -14.61 16.44
CA GLU A 45 -9.80 -13.73 17.60
C GLU A 45 -8.38 -13.75 18.17
N LYS A 46 -7.73 -12.60 18.15
CA LYS A 46 -6.81 -12.25 19.21
C LYS A 46 -7.11 -10.83 19.64
N ASN A 47 -7.90 -10.77 20.71
CA ASN A 47 -8.01 -9.64 21.60
C ASN A 47 -6.60 -9.22 22.01
N ASP A 48 -6.21 -7.98 21.73
CA ASP A 48 -5.41 -7.22 22.67
C ASP A 48 -5.65 -5.72 22.48
N ASP A 49 -5.52 -5.00 23.58
CA ASP A 49 -6.23 -3.78 23.90
C ASP A 49 -5.94 -2.58 22.98
N THR A 50 -7.02 -1.83 22.75
CA THR A 50 -6.97 -0.44 22.31
C THR A 50 -6.23 0.38 23.36
N SER A 51 -4.97 0.73 23.10
CA SER A 51 -4.33 1.89 23.74
C SER A 51 -4.03 2.95 22.71
N ASN A 52 -4.91 3.95 22.74
CA ASN A 52 -4.85 5.21 22.05
C ASN A 52 -3.57 5.97 22.46
N HIS A 53 -2.64 6.16 21.52
CA HIS A 53 -1.54 7.11 21.71
C HIS A 53 -1.33 7.94 20.45
N GLN A 54 -2.14 8.99 20.32
CA GLN A 54 -1.66 10.25 19.78
C GLN A 54 -0.37 10.62 20.51
N THR A 55 0.77 10.50 19.84
CA THR A 55 2.01 11.09 20.33
C THR A 55 2.79 11.64 19.14
N LYS A 56 2.71 12.96 19.02
CA LYS A 56 3.70 13.86 18.40
C LYS A 56 5.08 13.20 18.28
N PRO A 57 5.73 13.15 17.11
CA PRO A 57 7.07 12.60 17.01
C PRO A 57 8.06 13.57 17.65
N GLU A 58 8.41 13.29 18.90
CA GLU A 58 9.66 13.71 19.50
C GLU A 58 10.77 12.95 18.76
N ILE A 59 11.61 13.68 18.03
CA ILE A 59 12.72 13.15 17.23
C ILE A 59 13.74 12.55 18.20
N LYS A 60 13.58 11.27 18.51
CA LYS A 60 14.60 10.49 19.21
C LYS A 60 15.77 10.33 18.24
N GLU A 61 16.96 10.65 18.73
CA GLU A 61 18.22 10.50 17.99
C GLU A 61 18.24 9.16 17.24
N ALA A 62 18.43 9.22 15.92
CA ALA A 62 18.44 8.05 15.07
C ALA A 62 19.52 7.09 15.54
N THR A 63 19.12 5.87 15.91
CA THR A 63 20.06 4.79 16.19
C THR A 63 20.96 4.56 14.97
N PRO A 64 22.24 4.17 15.18
CA PRO A 64 23.20 4.08 14.10
C PRO A 64 22.72 3.11 13.02
N ILE A 65 22.95 3.47 11.75
CA ILE A 65 22.69 2.63 10.58
C ILE A 65 23.32 1.26 10.84
N LEU A 66 22.49 0.22 10.94
CA LEU A 66 22.93 -1.17 11.08
C LEU A 66 23.66 -1.57 9.78
N ARG A 67 24.99 -1.36 9.74
CA ARG A 67 25.85 -1.56 8.55
C ARG A 67 26.02 -3.01 8.10
N ALA A 68 25.16 -3.94 8.53
CA ALA A 68 25.31 -5.37 8.27
C ALA A 68 24.05 -6.06 7.70
N SER A 69 22.90 -5.37 7.60
CA SER A 69 21.73 -5.97 6.97
C SER A 69 21.89 -6.00 5.45
N LYS A 70 21.65 -7.17 4.85
CA LYS A 70 21.54 -7.32 3.39
C LYS A 70 20.14 -6.92 2.95
N ALA A 71 19.97 -6.59 1.67
CA ALA A 71 18.64 -6.36 1.09
C ALA A 71 17.70 -7.58 1.29
N GLU A 72 18.26 -8.80 1.28
CA GLU A 72 17.55 -10.05 1.59
C GLU A 72 16.96 -10.07 3.00
N ASP A 73 17.62 -9.44 3.97
CA ASP A 73 17.11 -9.34 5.34
C ASP A 73 15.88 -8.44 5.44
N LEU A 74 15.59 -7.62 4.43
CA LEU A 74 14.40 -6.78 4.41
C LEU A 74 13.16 -7.53 3.90
N LEU A 75 13.36 -8.66 3.19
CA LEU A 75 12.27 -9.44 2.61
C LEU A 75 11.31 -10.00 3.67
N LYS A 76 11.81 -10.34 4.87
CA LYS A 76 10.97 -10.83 5.97
C LYS A 76 9.94 -9.82 6.48
N PHE A 77 10.07 -8.55 6.12
CA PHE A 77 9.14 -7.50 6.48
C PHE A 77 8.19 -7.14 5.33
N THR A 78 8.31 -7.73 4.13
CA THR A 78 7.39 -7.39 3.03
C THR A 78 5.96 -7.75 3.39
N GLY A 79 5.01 -6.82 3.23
CA GLY A 79 3.61 -7.03 3.56
C GLY A 79 3.22 -6.77 5.02
N THR A 80 4.19 -6.51 5.92
CA THR A 80 3.93 -6.06 7.30
C THR A 80 4.05 -4.54 7.48
N TRP A 81 4.19 -3.80 6.37
CA TRP A 81 4.33 -2.35 6.41
C TRP A 81 2.95 -1.76 6.64
N GLN A 82 2.84 -0.95 7.68
CA GLN A 82 1.61 -0.28 8.07
C GLN A 82 1.88 1.21 8.16
N GLY A 83 0.95 2.00 7.64
CA GLY A 83 1.07 3.45 7.52
C GLY A 83 0.31 3.95 6.29
N ASP A 84 -0.47 5.00 6.45
CA ASP A 84 -1.15 5.74 5.38
C ASP A 84 -0.48 7.11 5.12
N ASP A 85 0.69 7.32 5.72
CA ASP A 85 1.45 8.56 5.79
C ASP A 85 2.45 8.73 4.64
N PHE A 86 2.32 7.95 3.55
CA PHE A 86 3.20 8.05 2.38
C PHE A 86 3.26 9.48 1.84
N GLU A 87 2.10 10.10 1.64
CA GLU A 87 2.02 11.47 1.10
C GLU A 87 2.56 12.50 2.12
N GLU A 88 2.28 12.34 3.41
CA GLU A 88 2.80 13.24 4.45
C GLU A 88 4.33 13.18 4.53
N CYS A 89 4.89 11.97 4.51
CA CYS A 89 6.34 11.75 4.48
C CYS A 89 6.98 12.35 3.24
N LEU A 90 6.35 12.16 2.07
CA LEU A 90 6.84 12.72 0.80
C LEU A 90 6.84 14.26 0.84
N GLN A 91 5.76 14.86 1.33
CA GLN A 91 5.65 16.32 1.50
C GLN A 91 6.70 16.86 2.47
N LEU A 92 6.98 16.16 3.57
CA LEU A 92 8.01 16.54 4.53
C LEU A 92 9.40 16.57 3.89
N VAL A 93 9.74 15.56 3.09
CA VAL A 93 11.01 15.52 2.34
C VAL A 93 11.14 16.71 1.39
N TYR A 94 10.10 17.03 0.63
CA TYR A 94 10.13 18.20 -0.26
C TYR A 94 10.32 19.53 0.49
N LYS A 95 9.71 19.66 1.68
CA LYS A 95 9.82 20.87 2.51
C LYS A 95 11.18 21.02 3.20
N THR A 96 11.81 19.90 3.58
CA THR A 96 13.01 19.90 4.42
C THR A 96 14.30 19.67 3.65
N ARG A 97 14.24 19.14 2.42
CA ARG A 97 15.45 18.91 1.62
C ARG A 97 16.17 20.24 1.35
N SER A 98 17.49 20.25 1.55
CA SER A 98 18.31 21.36 1.10
C SER A 98 18.37 21.39 -0.42
N GLN A 99 18.48 22.59 -0.98
CA GLN A 99 18.72 22.74 -2.40
C GLN A 99 20.18 22.38 -2.68
N ALA A 100 20.41 21.28 -3.41
CA ALA A 100 21.74 20.92 -3.89
C ALA A 100 22.02 21.73 -5.17
N GLU A 101 23.12 22.46 -5.18
CA GLU A 101 23.70 23.02 -6.40
C GLU A 101 24.70 22.00 -6.95
N PHE A 102 24.63 21.74 -8.26
CA PHE A 102 25.50 20.80 -8.99
C PHE A 102 26.32 21.55 -10.02
#